data_AF-A0A024FZM8-F1
#
_entry.id   AF-A0A024FZM8-F1
#
_cell.length_a   1.000
_cell.length_b   1.000
_cell.length_c   1.000
_cell.angle_alpha   90.00
_cell.angle_beta   90.00
_cell.angle_gamma   90.00
#
_symmetry.space_group_name_H-M   'P 1'
#
loop_
_entity.id
_entity.type
_entity.pdbx_description
1 polymer ?
#
loop_
_entity_poly.entity_id
_entity_poly.type
_entity_poly.pdbx_seq_one_letter_code
_entity_poly.pdbx_strand_id
1 'polypeptide(L)'
;MKALTDEQYQFQCPWMRSSIGQHVRHSLVHLRKPLENSNDVVRYDFRDRNTDVENRVEAAKKALNEICERVETLDMDRLMRNMRVSFMLSADGTECEIPSTLGREMAFAVHHCIHHNATIKQILLRNFPSCIDQLSSDFGTAPSTANFHKLNQKEA
;
A
#
# COMPACT_ATOMS: atom_id res chain seq x y z
N MET A 1 -7.80 19.06 -3.69
CA MET A 1 -7.45 17.99 -4.65
C MET A 1 -8.58 17.86 -5.67
N LYS A 2 -8.28 17.97 -6.97
CA LYS A 2 -9.18 17.36 -7.97
C LYS A 2 -8.92 15.86 -7.89
N ALA A 3 -9.81 15.15 -7.19
CA ALA A 3 -9.72 13.71 -7.06
C ALA A 3 -9.60 13.06 -8.45
N LEU A 4 -8.80 12.00 -8.55
CA LEU A 4 -8.80 11.14 -9.74
C LEU A 4 -10.23 10.73 -10.06
N THR A 5 -10.59 10.71 -11.34
CA THR A 5 -11.84 10.07 -11.75
C THR A 5 -11.70 8.56 -11.66
N ASP A 6 -12.83 7.84 -11.52
CA ASP A 6 -12.82 6.37 -11.54
C ASP A 6 -12.24 5.83 -12.87
N GLU A 7 -12.39 6.57 -13.98
CA GLU A 7 -11.79 6.23 -15.28
C GLU A 7 -10.25 6.29 -15.23
N GLN A 8 -9.68 7.38 -14.70
CA GLN A 8 -8.23 7.51 -14.51
C GLN A 8 -7.68 6.46 -13.53
N TYR A 9 -8.47 6.14 -12.50
CA TYR A 9 -8.13 5.15 -11.49
C TYR A 9 -8.05 3.73 -12.04
N GLN A 10 -8.98 3.39 -12.94
CA GLN A 10 -9.08 2.08 -13.60
C GLN A 10 -8.22 1.94 -14.86
N PHE A 11 -7.68 3.04 -15.39
CA PHE A 11 -6.84 3.04 -16.58
C PHE A 11 -5.74 1.98 -16.49
N GLN A 12 -5.75 1.06 -17.46
CA GLN A 12 -4.78 -0.03 -17.57
C GLN A 12 -3.52 0.47 -18.26
N CYS A 13 -2.45 0.64 -17.49
CA CYS A 13 -1.16 1.10 -17.99
C CYS A 13 -0.50 -0.02 -18.82
N PRO A 14 -0.27 0.15 -20.15
CA PRO A 14 0.15 -0.95 -21.02
C PRO A 14 1.49 -1.59 -20.63
N TRP A 15 2.48 -0.79 -20.21
CA TRP A 15 3.82 -1.31 -19.88
C TRP A 15 3.92 -1.85 -18.45
N MET A 16 3.08 -1.38 -17.51
CA MET A 16 3.01 -1.93 -16.16
C MET A 16 2.06 -3.12 -16.05
N ARG A 17 1.15 -3.27 -17.03
CA ARG A 17 0.06 -4.26 -17.04
C ARG A 17 -0.79 -4.20 -15.76
N SER A 18 -0.99 -2.98 -15.25
CA SER A 18 -1.75 -2.70 -14.05
C SER A 18 -2.39 -1.31 -14.05
N SER A 19 -3.37 -1.08 -13.18
CA SER A 19 -3.98 0.23 -12.93
C SER A 19 -3.57 0.83 -11.59
N ILE A 20 -3.86 2.12 -11.40
CA ILE A 20 -3.70 2.80 -10.10
C ILE A 20 -4.53 2.08 -9.03
N GLY A 21 -5.78 1.74 -9.35
CA GLY A 21 -6.65 1.03 -8.43
C GLY A 21 -6.14 -0.34 -8.02
N GLN A 22 -5.49 -1.08 -8.92
CA GLN A 22 -4.86 -2.36 -8.58
C GLN A 22 -3.73 -2.22 -7.57
N HIS A 23 -2.92 -1.17 -7.70
CA HIS A 23 -1.84 -0.86 -6.75
C HIS A 23 -2.40 -0.39 -5.40
N VAL A 24 -3.41 0.48 -5.41
CA VAL A 24 -4.06 0.95 -4.17
C VAL A 24 -4.73 -0.21 -3.43
N ARG A 25 -5.53 -1.05 -4.11
CA ARG A 25 -6.10 -2.26 -3.52
C ARG A 25 -5.01 -3.16 -2.94
N HIS A 26 -3.90 -3.34 -3.65
CA HIS A 26 -2.80 -4.16 -3.15
C HIS A 26 -2.23 -3.61 -1.83
N SER A 27 -1.91 -2.32 -1.79
CA SER A 27 -1.43 -1.65 -0.57
C SER A 27 -2.42 -1.75 0.59
N LEU A 28 -3.71 -1.49 0.34
CA LEU A 28 -4.75 -1.55 1.37
C LEU A 28 -4.94 -2.98 1.91
N VAL A 29 -4.85 -4.00 1.06
CA VAL A 29 -4.87 -5.41 1.52
C VAL A 29 -3.69 -5.70 2.45
N HIS A 30 -2.48 -5.23 2.13
CA HIS A 30 -1.32 -5.43 2.99
C HIS A 30 -1.44 -4.71 4.33
N LEU A 31 -2.03 -3.51 4.36
CA LEU A 31 -2.26 -2.77 5.59
C LEU A 31 -3.38 -3.39 6.45
N ARG A 32 -4.45 -3.88 5.81
CA ARG A 32 -5.64 -4.39 6.50
C ARG A 32 -5.43 -5.75 7.13
N LYS A 33 -4.77 -6.68 6.42
CA LYS A 33 -4.68 -8.09 6.80
C LYS A 33 -4.04 -8.36 8.17
N PRO A 34 -2.89 -7.73 8.53
CA PRO A 34 -2.29 -7.94 9.85
C PRO A 34 -3.17 -7.45 11.01
N LEU A 35 -4.04 -6.47 10.72
CA LEU A 35 -4.96 -5.91 11.71
C LEU A 35 -6.16 -6.81 11.94
N GLU A 36 -6.56 -7.64 10.97
CA GLU A 36 -7.67 -8.60 11.11
C GLU A 36 -7.38 -9.54 12.30
N ASN A 37 -8.20 -9.45 13.35
CA ASN A 37 -8.05 -10.19 14.61
C ASN A 37 -8.41 -11.66 14.43
N SER A 38 -7.60 -12.38 13.67
CA SER A 38 -7.63 -13.84 13.64
C SER A 38 -6.41 -14.39 14.37
N ASN A 39 -6.60 -15.49 15.08
CA ASN A 39 -5.49 -16.34 15.56
C ASN A 39 -4.86 -17.14 14.39
N ASP A 40 -5.21 -16.81 13.15
CA ASP A 40 -4.84 -17.51 11.94
C ASP A 40 -3.59 -16.89 11.29
N VAL A 41 -3.02 -17.67 10.37
CA VAL A 41 -1.89 -17.28 9.55
C VAL A 41 -2.34 -16.18 8.58
N VAL A 42 -1.67 -15.03 8.60
CA VAL A 42 -1.93 -13.94 7.66
C VAL A 42 -1.41 -14.33 6.28
N ARG A 43 -2.32 -14.63 5.35
CA ARG A 43 -1.95 -15.01 3.98
C ARG A 43 -2.15 -13.84 3.04
N TYR A 44 -1.10 -13.14 2.61
CA TYR A 44 -1.27 -11.93 1.78
C TYR A 44 -1.72 -12.24 0.35
N ASP A 45 -1.27 -13.37 -0.21
CA ASP A 45 -1.45 -13.71 -1.63
C ASP A 45 -2.89 -14.07 -2.00
N PHE A 46 -3.68 -14.57 -1.04
CA PHE A 46 -5.11 -14.81 -1.21
C PHE A 46 -5.89 -13.51 -1.18
N ARG A 47 -6.16 -12.93 -2.34
CA ARG A 47 -6.81 -11.64 -2.44
C ARG A 47 -7.92 -11.66 -3.47
N ASP A 48 -9.02 -11.01 -3.12
CA ASP A 48 -10.07 -10.72 -4.08
C ASP A 48 -9.56 -9.70 -5.11
N ARG A 49 -10.02 -9.87 -6.35
CA ARG A 49 -9.69 -9.03 -7.50
C ARG A 49 -10.98 -8.43 -8.05
N ASN A 50 -10.87 -7.36 -8.83
CA ASN A 50 -12.02 -6.63 -9.35
C ASN A 50 -12.98 -6.15 -8.24
N THR A 51 -12.44 -5.80 -7.07
CA THR A 51 -13.24 -5.30 -5.94
C THR A 51 -13.64 -3.84 -6.15
N ASP A 52 -14.64 -3.35 -5.42
CA ASP A 52 -14.98 -1.92 -5.45
C ASP A 52 -13.78 -1.04 -5.08
N VAL A 53 -12.92 -1.49 -4.16
CA VAL A 53 -11.68 -0.79 -3.79
C VAL A 53 -10.73 -0.62 -4.99
N GLU A 54 -10.71 -1.56 -5.93
CA GLU A 54 -9.88 -1.48 -7.13
C GLU A 54 -10.50 -0.59 -8.23
N ASN A 55 -11.83 -0.42 -8.21
CA ASN A 55 -12.55 0.23 -9.31
C ASN A 55 -13.10 1.61 -8.96
N ARG A 56 -13.27 1.94 -7.68
CA ARG A 56 -13.86 3.21 -7.23
C ARG A 56 -12.99 3.92 -6.21
N VAL A 57 -12.66 5.18 -6.50
CA VAL A 57 -11.83 6.02 -5.63
C VAL A 57 -12.47 6.18 -4.24
N GLU A 58 -13.79 6.34 -4.17
CA GLU A 58 -14.51 6.49 -2.90
C GLU A 58 -14.49 5.22 -2.04
N ALA A 59 -14.54 4.03 -2.66
CA ALA A 59 -14.41 2.77 -1.94
C ALA A 59 -13.01 2.60 -1.34
N ALA A 60 -11.97 2.99 -2.09
CA ALA A 60 -10.60 2.99 -1.59
C ALA A 60 -10.39 3.96 -0.43
N LYS A 61 -10.96 5.18 -0.50
CA LYS A 61 -10.93 6.16 0.60
C LYS A 61 -11.61 5.62 1.85
N LYS A 62 -12.80 5.02 1.70
CA LYS A 62 -13.51 4.40 2.82
C LYS A 62 -12.65 3.32 3.49
N ALA A 63 -12.09 2.40 2.70
CA ALA A 63 -11.22 1.35 3.21
C ALA A 63 -9.95 1.89 3.90
N LEU A 64 -9.38 2.98 3.39
CA LEU A 64 -8.24 3.65 4.03
C LEU A 64 -8.63 4.24 5.40
N ASN A 65 -9.76 4.93 5.49
CA ASN A 65 -10.24 5.50 6.75
C ASN A 65 -10.47 4.41 7.81
N GLU A 66 -11.10 3.29 7.43
CA GLU A 66 -11.29 2.14 8.32
C GLU A 66 -9.94 1.57 8.84
N ILE A 67 -8.90 1.57 8.00
CA ILE A 67 -7.55 1.16 8.42
C ILE A 67 -6.96 2.18 9.39
N CYS A 68 -7.08 3.48 9.10
CA CYS A 68 -6.60 4.54 9.99
C CYS A 68 -7.23 4.44 11.38
N GLU A 69 -8.55 4.34 11.46
CA GLU A 69 -9.29 4.18 12.73
C GLU A 69 -8.77 2.97 13.53
N ARG A 70 -8.48 1.84 12.86
CA ARG A 70 -7.95 0.66 13.54
C ARG A 70 -6.53 0.86 14.04
N VAL A 71 -5.67 1.50 13.25
CA VAL A 71 -4.28 1.79 13.62
C VAL A 71 -4.21 2.75 14.81
N GLU A 72 -5.12 3.73 14.90
CA GLU A 72 -5.20 4.67 16.03
C GLU A 72 -5.50 3.98 17.37
N THR A 73 -6.09 2.78 17.34
CA THR A 73 -6.36 1.98 18.56
C THR A 73 -5.23 1.02 18.94
N LEU A 74 -4.12 1.01 18.21
CA LEU A 74 -2.99 0.12 18.51
C LEU A 74 -2.13 0.71 19.62
N ASP A 75 -1.80 -0.14 20.60
CA ASP A 75 -0.79 0.12 21.61
C ASP A 75 0.47 -0.71 21.34
N MET A 76 1.51 -0.47 22.14
CA MET A 76 2.78 -1.18 22.02
C MET A 76 2.63 -2.69 22.25
N ASP A 77 1.76 -3.12 23.17
CA ASP A 77 1.54 -4.53 23.47
C ASP A 77 0.94 -5.27 22.26
N ARG A 78 -0.03 -4.65 21.56
CA ARG A 78 -0.59 -5.16 20.32
C ARG A 78 0.45 -5.23 19.21
N LEU A 79 1.32 -4.22 19.08
CA LEU A 79 2.39 -4.24 18.08
C LEU A 79 3.41 -5.37 18.34
N MET A 80 3.63 -5.73 19.60
CA MET A 80 4.52 -6.84 19.98
C MET A 80 3.86 -8.22 19.85
N ARG A 81 2.56 -8.30 19.55
CA ARG A 81 1.84 -9.57 19.36
C ARG A 81 2.51 -10.41 18.27
N ASN A 82 2.90 -11.63 18.63
CA ASN A 82 3.39 -12.63 17.69
C ASN A 82 2.31 -13.03 16.69
N MET A 83 2.71 -13.29 15.45
CA MET A 83 1.85 -13.79 14.38
C MET A 83 2.62 -14.69 13.43
N ARG A 84 1.90 -15.43 12.61
CA ARG A 84 2.45 -16.17 11.47
C ARG A 84 1.94 -15.54 10.19
N VAL A 85 2.80 -15.44 9.21
CA VAL A 85 2.45 -14.98 7.87
C VAL A 85 2.80 -16.05 6.84
N SER A 86 2.05 -16.10 5.75
CA SER A 86 2.29 -17.05 4.66
C SER A 86 2.46 -16.29 3.35
N PHE A 87 3.48 -16.70 2.59
CA PHE A 87 3.77 -16.18 1.26
C PHE A 87 4.03 -17.30 0.26
N MET A 88 3.57 -17.11 -0.97
CA MET A 88 4.02 -17.85 -2.13
C MET A 88 5.30 -17.19 -2.66
N LEU A 89 6.44 -17.86 -2.48
CA LEU A 89 7.76 -17.35 -2.93
C LEU A 89 8.09 -17.73 -4.38
N SER A 90 7.35 -18.70 -4.93
CA SER A 90 7.41 -19.17 -6.31
C SER A 90 6.00 -19.32 -6.88
N ALA A 91 5.90 -19.35 -8.22
CA ALA A 91 4.62 -19.48 -8.92
C ALA A 91 4.08 -20.93 -8.98
N ASP A 92 4.58 -21.83 -8.11
CA ASP A 92 4.14 -23.23 -8.02
C ASP A 92 2.98 -23.44 -7.02
N GLY A 93 2.56 -22.36 -6.34
CA GLY A 93 1.47 -22.38 -5.36
C GLY A 93 1.90 -22.83 -3.96
N THR A 94 3.19 -23.12 -3.74
CA THR A 94 3.72 -23.49 -2.43
C THR A 94 3.72 -22.28 -1.50
N GLU A 95 3.16 -22.47 -0.31
CA GLU A 95 3.14 -21.49 0.76
C GLU A 95 4.30 -21.71 1.73
N CYS A 96 4.97 -20.62 2.12
CA CYS A 96 5.99 -20.62 3.16
C CYS A 96 5.47 -19.82 4.36
N GLU A 97 5.25 -20.51 5.49
CA GLU A 97 4.90 -19.86 6.76
C GLU A 97 6.14 -19.35 7.49
N ILE A 98 6.08 -18.10 7.94
CA ILE A 98 7.19 -17.39 8.59
C ILE A 98 6.68 -16.75 9.89
N PRO A 99 7.40 -16.88 11.03
CA PRO A 99 7.06 -16.17 12.25
C PRO A 99 7.33 -14.67 12.11
N SER A 100 6.46 -13.83 12.68
CA SER A 100 6.57 -12.37 12.67
C SER A 100 5.86 -11.75 13.90
N THR A 101 5.77 -10.43 13.93
CA THR A 101 4.98 -9.65 14.91
C THR A 101 4.09 -8.65 14.18
N LEU A 102 3.01 -8.19 14.82
CA LEU A 102 2.13 -7.17 14.21
C LEU A 102 2.93 -5.93 13.80
N GLY A 103 3.81 -5.43 14.67
CA GLY A 103 4.64 -4.26 14.38
C GLY A 103 5.57 -4.48 13.18
N ARG A 104 6.16 -5.67 13.06
CA ARG A 104 7.02 -6.01 11.92
C ARG A 104 6.23 -6.04 10.61
N GLU A 105 5.04 -6.62 10.62
CA GLU A 105 4.15 -6.69 9.46
C GLU A 105 3.59 -5.33 9.07
N MET A 106 3.23 -4.48 10.03
CA MET A 106 2.81 -3.10 9.76
C MET A 106 3.95 -2.29 9.13
N ALA A 107 5.19 -2.44 9.62
CA ALA A 107 6.35 -1.80 9.00
C ALA A 107 6.60 -2.30 7.56
N PHE A 108 6.45 -3.60 7.32
CA PHE A 108 6.51 -4.18 5.97
C PHE A 108 5.41 -3.59 5.07
N ALA A 109 4.16 -3.58 5.51
CA ALA A 109 3.02 -3.07 4.75
C ALA A 109 3.18 -1.59 4.39
N VAL A 110 3.70 -0.77 5.30
CA VAL A 110 3.99 0.66 5.04
C VAL A 110 5.08 0.81 3.97
N HIS A 111 6.20 0.09 4.09
CA HIS A 111 7.26 0.13 3.08
C HIS A 111 6.77 -0.34 1.71
N HIS A 112 5.97 -1.41 1.68
CA HIS A 112 5.36 -1.95 0.46
C HIS A 112 4.38 -0.96 -0.18
N CYS A 113 3.59 -0.27 0.64
CA CYS A 113 2.70 0.80 0.19
C CYS A 113 3.49 1.96 -0.45
N ILE A 114 4.63 2.37 0.14
CA ILE A 114 5.49 3.41 -0.42
C ILE A 114 6.08 2.99 -1.78
N HIS A 115 6.48 1.72 -1.92
CA HIS A 115 6.90 1.16 -3.20
C HIS A 115 5.79 1.24 -4.27
N HIS A 116 4.55 0.92 -3.90
CA HIS A 116 3.41 1.08 -4.82
C HIS A 116 3.06 2.53 -5.11
N ASN A 117 3.22 3.44 -4.15
CA ASN A 117 3.09 4.89 -4.41
C ASN A 117 4.11 5.37 -5.44
N ALA A 118 5.35 4.84 -5.41
CA ALA A 118 6.34 5.12 -6.45
C ALA A 118 5.86 4.66 -7.83
N THR A 119 5.26 3.47 -7.92
CA THR A 119 4.67 2.95 -9.16
C THR A 119 3.50 3.81 -9.65
N ILE A 120 2.58 4.17 -8.75
CA ILE A 120 1.44 5.05 -9.05
C ILE A 120 1.93 6.40 -9.59
N LYS A 121 2.98 6.98 -8.98
CA LYS A 121 3.60 8.21 -9.46
C LYS A 121 4.08 8.08 -10.90
N GLN A 122 4.69 6.96 -11.28
CA GLN A 122 5.12 6.73 -12.67
C GLN A 122 3.95 6.61 -13.65
N ILE A 123 2.86 5.95 -13.24
CA ILE A 123 1.63 5.87 -14.06
C ILE A 123 1.06 7.28 -14.28
N LEU A 124 0.96 8.08 -13.22
CA LEU A 124 0.46 9.45 -13.28
C LEU A 124 1.37 10.34 -14.15
N LEU A 125 2.69 10.28 -13.96
CA LEU A 125 3.65 11.12 -14.69
C LEU A 125 3.52 10.93 -16.20
N ARG A 126 3.29 9.68 -16.64
CA ARG A 126 3.28 9.33 -18.06
C ARG A 126 1.92 9.52 -18.73
N ASN A 127 0.82 9.26 -18.01
CA ASN A 127 -0.52 9.22 -18.61
C ASN A 127 -1.40 10.40 -18.20
N PHE A 128 -1.18 10.96 -17.01
CA PHE A 128 -2.01 11.99 -16.41
C PHE A 128 -1.13 13.09 -15.76
N PRO A 129 -0.25 13.76 -16.52
CA PRO A 129 0.73 14.71 -15.96
C PRO A 129 0.06 15.87 -15.21
N SER A 130 -1.15 16.28 -15.60
CA SER A 130 -1.95 17.28 -14.88
C SER A 130 -2.35 16.88 -13.46
N CYS A 131 -2.23 15.59 -13.10
CA CYS A 131 -2.49 15.08 -11.76
C CYS A 131 -1.26 15.12 -10.85
N ILE A 132 -0.06 15.38 -11.39
CA ILE A 132 1.19 15.32 -10.63
C ILE A 132 1.34 16.48 -9.67
N ASP A 133 0.91 17.69 -10.06
CA ASP A 133 0.98 18.89 -9.22
C ASP A 133 0.16 18.77 -7.92
N GLN A 134 -0.67 17.72 -7.81
CA GLN A 134 -1.48 17.42 -6.64
C GLN A 134 -0.80 16.48 -5.63
N LEU A 135 0.32 15.87 -6.00
CA LEU A 135 1.07 14.97 -5.13
C LEU A 135 2.09 15.75 -4.32
N SER A 136 2.38 15.27 -3.11
CA SER A 136 3.55 15.78 -2.38
C SER A 136 4.82 15.48 -3.18
N SER A 137 5.83 16.36 -3.07
CA SER A 137 7.10 16.17 -3.76
C SER A 137 7.80 14.86 -3.38
N ASP A 138 7.59 14.40 -2.15
CA ASP A 138 8.10 13.14 -1.60
C ASP A 138 7.18 11.93 -1.81
N PHE A 139 6.02 12.06 -2.49
CA PHE A 139 5.14 10.92 -2.78
C PHE A 139 5.90 9.81 -3.51
N GLY A 140 5.79 8.58 -2.99
CA GLY A 140 6.51 7.40 -3.49
C GLY A 140 8.01 7.38 -3.20
N THR A 141 8.52 8.31 -2.39
CA THR A 141 9.94 8.33 -1.97
C THR A 141 10.08 7.67 -0.60
N ALA A 142 11.10 6.83 -0.42
CA ALA A 142 11.39 6.27 0.90
C ALA A 142 11.66 7.38 1.92
N PRO A 143 11.16 7.28 3.18
CA PRO A 143 11.31 8.35 4.17
C PRO A 143 12.77 8.70 4.46
N SER A 144 13.67 7.71 4.46
CA SER A 144 15.11 7.91 4.63
C SER A 144 15.71 8.75 3.50
N THR A 145 15.33 8.49 2.25
CA THR A 145 15.75 9.26 1.07
C THR A 145 15.18 10.68 1.11
N ALA A 146 13.89 10.83 1.43
CA ALA A 146 13.27 12.14 1.57
C ALA A 146 13.93 12.97 2.68
N ASN A 147 14.30 12.34 3.80
CA ASN A 147 15.03 12.98 4.89
C ASN A 147 16.44 13.43 4.44
N PHE A 148 17.18 12.57 3.74
CA PHE A 148 18.50 12.91 3.19
C PHE A 148 18.45 14.16 2.29
N HIS A 149 17.48 14.23 1.38
CA HIS A 149 17.30 15.42 0.53
C HIS A 149 16.96 16.68 1.33
N LYS A 150 16.09 16.57 2.35
CA LYS A 150 15.70 17.71 3.21
C LYS A 150 16.87 18.25 4.04
N LEU A 151 17.78 17.39 4.48
CA LEU A 151 18.97 17.81 5.21
C LEU A 151 19.97 18.53 4.29
N ASN A 152 20.27 17.97 3.12
CA ASN A 152 21.24 18.56 2.19
C ASN A 152 20.74 19.85 1.52
N GLN A 153 19.43 20.09 1.47
CA GLN A 153 18.86 21.37 0.99
C GLN A 153 18.96 22.50 2.02
N LYS A 154 19.16 22.20 3.32
CA LYS A 154 19.35 23.21 4.36
C LYS A 154 20.80 23.68 4.51
N GLU A 155 21.74 22.93 3.94
CA GLU A 155 23.17 23.20 3.99
C GLU A 155 23.69 23.97 2.75
N ALA A 156 22.80 24.26 1.79
CA ALA A 156 23.07 25.03 0.57
C ALA A 156 22.42 26.42 0.63
#